data_AF-A0A534YJ51-F1
#
_entry.id   AF-A0A534YJ51-F1
#
_cell.length_a   1.000
_cell.length_b   1.000
_cell.length_c   1.000
_cell.angle_alpha   90.00
_cell.angle_beta   90.00
_cell.angle_gamma   90.00
#
_symmetry.space_group_name_H-M   'P 1'
#
loop_
_entity.id
_entity.type
_entity.pdbx_description
1 polymer ?
#
loop_
_entity_poly.entity_id
_entity_poly.type
_entity_poly.pdbx_seq_one_letter_code
_entity_poly.pdbx_strand_id
1 'polypeptide(L)'
;MSPFAKLTLVLVACAASARAEAPAPQPMVEWVVPALPTNKPQTPEQAEEGRRSGRKLPPPEVLQPALDPDLPAYRSSRKKLSGTFKGGASDVLTVIATRWFEAFRKYHPEVKLSIAPPYAGSVGAQELVKENLDFVFVSRELKPDDIAGFKAKFGYDPLSVPICGGSYRHFGALDAVVFFVHKDNPLQSLTFEQIDAIYSSTHHLSGKGAARWGDFGLPGEWAELPIRPYGIKPWNGFEEFVRQRALSKGSARGEWREGVSFEKVVFPMAKLVASDRAGIGYSGVAYLDAAVRVLPIAIAAGEAPVAPTYENVALAKYPLSRLVFFNVNKAPGKPLPPALDEFLRFVLSREGQEVVRDHGIYLPLRASQVQGGRVMLAAAPPAGAQGAMSKVAQSLLEKTLVEHPEAAHLVMHVTPPGRPDTDNEIIASNIGKIGKKADDDDLRILRTGHPETVVSKTGDRFNVSLPLFDSGRNTIGVVAIGLPYKPGDDKAALVRTAERIRDELRAQIPSAARFF
;
A
#
# COMPACT_ATOMS: atom_id res chain seq x y z
N MET A 1 -64.43 -28.69 63.35
CA MET A 1 -64.56 -27.39 62.64
C MET A 1 -63.27 -27.14 61.87
N SER A 2 -63.41 -26.59 60.66
CA SER A 2 -62.37 -26.16 59.69
C SER A 2 -61.82 -27.23 58.72
N PRO A 3 -62.28 -27.22 57.46
CA PRO A 3 -61.62 -27.89 56.34
C PRO A 3 -60.64 -26.95 55.61
N PHE A 4 -59.58 -27.56 55.06
CA PHE A 4 -58.56 -26.95 54.22
C PHE A 4 -59.15 -26.23 53.00
N ALA A 5 -58.89 -24.93 52.87
CA ALA A 5 -59.13 -24.15 51.65
C ALA A 5 -57.85 -24.11 50.79
N LYS A 6 -57.96 -24.54 49.54
CA LYS A 6 -56.95 -24.44 48.50
C LYS A 6 -56.79 -22.97 48.09
N LEU A 7 -55.57 -22.42 48.16
CA LEU A 7 -55.22 -21.12 47.60
C LEU A 7 -54.53 -21.34 46.25
N THR A 8 -55.22 -20.96 45.17
CA THR A 8 -54.69 -20.98 43.80
C THR A 8 -53.80 -19.75 43.60
N LEU A 9 -52.51 -19.97 43.37
CA LEU A 9 -51.54 -18.91 43.05
C LEU A 9 -51.66 -18.55 41.56
N VAL A 10 -52.15 -17.34 41.26
CA VAL A 10 -52.10 -16.74 39.92
C VAL A 10 -50.75 -16.06 39.75
N LEU A 11 -49.88 -16.63 38.91
CA LEU A 11 -48.64 -15.98 38.48
C LEU A 11 -48.96 -14.97 37.37
N VAL A 12 -48.86 -13.68 37.68
CA VAL A 12 -48.80 -12.61 36.67
C VAL A 12 -47.33 -12.45 36.28
N ALA A 13 -46.97 -12.89 35.07
CA ALA A 13 -45.65 -12.66 34.50
C ALA A 13 -45.59 -11.23 33.93
N CYS A 14 -45.03 -10.28 34.68
CA CYS A 14 -44.59 -9.01 34.12
C CYS A 14 -43.30 -9.23 33.32
N ALA A 15 -43.39 -9.20 31.99
CA ALA A 15 -42.23 -9.16 31.12
C ALA A 15 -41.57 -7.77 31.19
N ALA A 16 -40.58 -7.61 32.06
CA ALA A 16 -39.66 -6.49 32.01
C ALA A 16 -38.60 -6.78 30.93
N SER A 17 -38.75 -6.17 29.76
CA SER A 17 -37.75 -6.21 28.69
C SER A 17 -36.55 -5.36 29.06
N ALA A 18 -35.66 -5.87 29.90
CA ALA A 18 -34.33 -5.31 30.09
C ALA A 18 -33.46 -5.73 28.89
N ARG A 19 -33.36 -4.87 27.88
CA ARG A 19 -32.23 -4.95 26.93
C ARG A 19 -30.98 -4.52 27.70
N ALA A 20 -30.23 -5.50 28.20
CA ALA A 20 -28.85 -5.29 28.55
C ALA A 20 -28.08 -5.06 27.24
N GLU A 21 -27.76 -3.81 26.96
CA GLU A 21 -26.80 -3.45 25.93
C GLU A 21 -25.45 -4.04 26.35
N ALA A 22 -24.92 -4.99 25.56
CA ALA A 22 -23.58 -5.49 25.81
C ALA A 22 -22.61 -4.31 25.59
N PRO A 23 -21.75 -3.95 26.57
CA PRO A 23 -20.70 -3.00 26.30
C PRO A 23 -19.82 -3.60 25.20
N ALA A 24 -19.68 -2.88 24.09
CA ALA A 24 -18.74 -3.24 23.04
C ALA A 24 -17.36 -3.50 23.68
N PRO A 25 -16.60 -4.52 23.25
CA PRO A 25 -15.26 -4.74 23.77
C PRO A 25 -14.43 -3.50 23.48
N GLN A 26 -14.22 -2.68 24.51
CA GLN A 26 -13.17 -1.67 24.51
C GLN A 26 -11.89 -2.40 24.10
N PRO A 27 -11.14 -1.91 23.08
CA PRO A 27 -9.83 -2.48 22.82
C PRO A 27 -9.04 -2.42 24.14
N MET A 28 -8.51 -3.57 24.59
CA MET A 28 -7.79 -3.64 25.87
C MET A 28 -6.56 -2.71 25.93
N VAL A 29 -6.16 -2.13 24.79
CA VAL A 29 -5.08 -1.16 24.66
C VAL A 29 -5.56 0.00 23.81
N GLU A 30 -5.69 1.18 24.42
CA GLU A 30 -5.86 2.43 23.68
C GLU A 30 -4.48 2.97 23.28
N TRP A 31 -4.24 3.06 21.98
CA TRP A 31 -3.00 3.61 21.45
C TRP A 31 -3.13 5.12 21.33
N VAL A 32 -2.44 5.83 22.21
CA VAL A 32 -2.42 7.30 22.21
C VAL A 32 -1.10 7.77 21.59
N VAL A 33 -1.19 8.44 20.44
CA VAL A 33 -0.07 9.24 19.95
C VAL A 33 -0.16 10.59 20.63
N PRO A 34 0.76 10.94 21.55
CA PRO A 34 0.69 12.22 22.25
C PRO A 34 0.88 13.37 21.27
N ALA A 35 0.29 14.53 21.60
CA ALA A 35 0.56 15.75 20.86
C ALA A 35 2.07 16.04 20.90
N LEU A 36 2.67 16.17 19.72
CA LEU A 36 4.07 16.49 19.54
C LEU A 36 4.29 18.00 19.60
N PRO A 37 5.53 18.45 19.88
CA PRO A 37 5.88 19.86 19.72
C PRO A 37 5.56 20.36 18.30
N THR A 38 4.97 21.55 18.19
CA THR A 38 4.67 22.16 16.89
C THR A 38 5.96 22.36 16.09
N ASN A 39 6.05 21.67 14.95
CA ASN A 39 7.10 21.90 13.97
C ASN A 39 6.83 23.20 13.18
N LYS A 40 7.90 23.91 12.81
CA LYS A 40 7.81 25.12 11.97
C LYS A 40 8.23 24.79 10.54
N PRO A 41 7.53 25.31 9.51
CA PRO A 41 7.99 25.22 8.13
C PRO A 41 9.41 25.80 7.97
N GLN A 42 10.17 25.28 7.01
CA GLN A 42 11.45 25.88 6.63
C GLN A 42 11.22 27.31 6.13
N THR A 43 12.13 28.22 6.49
CA THR A 43 12.16 29.55 5.86
C THR A 43 12.61 29.43 4.39
N PRO A 44 12.31 30.41 3.52
CA PRO A 44 12.81 30.41 2.14
C PRO A 44 14.33 30.26 2.03
N GLU A 45 15.07 30.86 2.96
CA GLU A 45 16.53 30.79 3.05
C GLU A 45 16.99 29.37 3.39
N GLN A 46 16.37 28.73 4.39
CA GLN A 46 16.66 27.33 4.75
C GLN A 46 16.33 26.37 3.60
N ALA A 47 15.25 26.63 2.86
CA ALA A 47 14.88 25.83 1.69
C ALA A 47 15.85 26.02 0.51
N GLU A 48 16.39 27.22 0.33
CA GLU A 48 17.44 27.50 -0.66
C GLU A 48 18.79 26.90 -0.24
N GLU A 49 19.16 26.99 1.04
CA GLU A 49 20.36 26.34 1.59
C GLU A 49 20.29 24.83 1.42
N GLY A 50 19.14 24.21 1.72
CA GLY A 50 18.90 22.79 1.49
C GLY A 50 19.06 22.39 0.02
N ARG A 51 18.60 23.23 -0.91
CA ARG A 51 18.82 23.02 -2.35
C ARG A 51 20.29 23.10 -2.76
N ARG A 52 21.09 23.93 -2.09
CA ARG A 52 22.52 24.11 -2.40
C ARG A 52 23.42 23.07 -1.75
N SER A 53 23.11 22.64 -0.53
CA SER A 53 24.04 21.88 0.32
C SER A 53 23.47 20.59 0.91
N GLY A 54 22.18 20.33 0.69
CA GLY A 54 21.45 19.25 1.35
C GLY A 54 20.84 19.73 2.66
N ARG A 55 19.76 19.07 3.09
CA ARG A 55 19.05 19.46 4.30
C ARG A 55 19.81 19.01 5.55
N LYS A 56 19.90 19.87 6.55
CA LYS A 56 20.31 19.45 7.90
C LYS A 56 19.29 18.45 8.46
N LEU A 57 19.76 17.25 8.76
CA LEU A 57 18.92 16.15 9.23
C LEU A 57 18.58 16.28 10.72
N PRO A 58 17.39 15.81 11.15
CA PRO A 58 17.07 15.66 12.56
C PRO A 58 17.95 14.58 13.23
N PRO A 59 18.00 14.51 14.57
CA PRO A 59 18.60 13.39 15.27
C PRO A 59 18.01 12.04 14.81
N PRO A 60 18.80 10.95 14.77
CA PRO A 60 18.29 9.62 14.45
C PRO A 60 17.21 9.14 15.42
N GLU A 61 16.32 8.25 14.97
CA GLU A 61 15.34 7.61 15.86
C GLU A 61 16.08 6.66 16.80
N VAL A 62 15.73 6.69 18.08
CA VAL A 62 16.38 5.86 19.09
C VAL A 62 15.99 4.40 18.90
N LEU A 63 14.73 4.17 18.54
CA LEU A 63 14.26 2.86 18.14
C LEU A 63 14.77 2.58 16.71
N GLN A 64 15.55 1.51 16.56
CA GLN A 64 15.96 0.98 15.27
C GLN A 64 15.48 -0.46 15.15
N PRO A 65 14.90 -0.87 14.02
CA PRO A 65 14.47 -2.23 13.90
C PRO A 65 15.67 -3.14 13.60
N ALA A 66 15.60 -4.39 14.04
CA ALA A 66 16.47 -5.41 13.49
C ALA A 66 16.22 -5.53 11.98
N LEU A 67 17.30 -5.78 11.23
CA LEU A 67 17.20 -6.17 9.84
C LEU A 67 16.42 -7.48 9.74
N ASP A 68 15.56 -7.56 8.72
CA ASP A 68 14.83 -8.79 8.45
C ASP A 68 15.81 -9.93 8.11
N PRO A 69 15.73 -11.10 8.80
CA PRO A 69 16.65 -12.23 8.58
C PRO A 69 16.58 -12.81 7.17
N ASP A 70 15.48 -12.61 6.45
CA ASP A 70 15.28 -13.13 5.09
C ASP A 70 15.82 -12.18 4.00
N LEU A 71 16.40 -11.04 4.38
CA LEU A 71 17.05 -10.16 3.42
C LEU A 71 18.22 -10.87 2.71
N PRO A 72 18.26 -10.82 1.37
CA PRO A 72 19.31 -11.46 0.61
C PRO A 72 20.66 -10.77 0.87
N ALA A 73 21.68 -11.55 1.20
CA ALA A 73 23.04 -11.03 1.28
C ALA A 73 23.50 -10.53 -0.10
N TYR A 74 24.28 -9.46 -0.10
CA TYR A 74 24.87 -8.91 -1.29
C TYR A 74 25.92 -9.87 -1.86
N ARG A 75 25.72 -10.24 -3.11
CA ARG A 75 26.69 -11.04 -3.88
C ARG A 75 27.09 -10.23 -5.09
N SER A 76 28.26 -9.61 -5.02
CA SER A 76 28.83 -8.87 -6.14
C SER A 76 28.87 -9.75 -7.39
N SER A 77 28.49 -9.21 -8.54
CA SER A 77 28.79 -9.88 -9.80
C SER A 77 30.32 -10.01 -9.95
N ARG A 78 30.77 -11.13 -10.51
CA ARG A 78 32.20 -11.35 -10.83
C ARG A 78 32.68 -10.49 -12.01
N LYS A 79 31.79 -9.67 -12.57
CA LYS A 79 32.08 -8.80 -13.71
C LYS A 79 32.82 -7.58 -13.21
N LYS A 80 33.85 -7.16 -13.94
CA LYS A 80 34.49 -5.88 -13.72
C LYS A 80 33.57 -4.77 -14.21
N LEU A 81 33.05 -3.96 -13.29
CA LEU A 81 32.14 -2.85 -13.60
C LEU A 81 32.88 -1.52 -13.47
N SER A 82 32.64 -0.62 -14.42
CA SER A 82 33.24 0.71 -14.46
C SER A 82 32.27 1.71 -15.08
N GLY A 83 32.47 3.00 -14.80
CA GLY A 83 31.70 4.08 -15.44
C GLY A 83 31.49 5.26 -14.51
N THR A 84 30.96 6.36 -15.03
CA THR A 84 30.56 7.53 -14.25
C THR A 84 29.09 7.80 -14.49
N PHE A 85 28.30 7.84 -13.42
CA PHE A 85 26.86 8.07 -13.46
C PHE A 85 26.52 9.25 -12.56
N LYS A 86 25.75 10.19 -13.12
CA LYS A 86 25.30 11.42 -12.46
C LYS A 86 23.85 11.26 -12.07
N GLY A 87 23.51 11.65 -10.85
CA GLY A 87 22.14 11.63 -10.39
C GLY A 87 21.70 12.87 -9.65
N GLY A 88 20.41 12.89 -9.35
CA GLY A 88 19.75 13.90 -8.54
C GLY A 88 19.23 13.31 -7.25
N ALA A 89 18.97 14.16 -6.26
CA ALA A 89 18.36 13.73 -5.00
C ALA A 89 17.46 14.83 -4.43
N SER A 90 16.45 14.41 -3.66
CA SER A 90 15.79 15.30 -2.70
C SER A 90 16.82 15.76 -1.67
N ASP A 91 16.74 17.02 -1.22
CA ASP A 91 17.67 17.61 -0.23
C ASP A 91 17.86 16.75 1.03
N VAL A 92 16.79 16.09 1.49
CA VAL A 92 16.78 15.19 2.66
C VAL A 92 17.42 13.82 2.40
N LEU A 93 17.63 13.42 1.14
CA LEU A 93 18.19 12.11 0.77
C LEU A 93 19.70 12.15 0.47
N THR A 94 20.32 13.32 0.53
CA THR A 94 21.73 13.52 0.16
C THR A 94 22.68 12.66 1.00
N VAL A 95 22.48 12.62 2.32
CA VAL A 95 23.34 11.86 3.24
C VAL A 95 23.24 10.36 3.02
N ILE A 96 22.01 9.80 2.93
CA ILE A 96 21.83 8.36 2.72
C ILE A 96 22.32 7.91 1.34
N ALA A 97 22.12 8.72 0.30
CA ALA A 97 22.67 8.46 -1.03
C ALA A 97 24.21 8.38 -1.01
N THR A 98 24.87 9.34 -0.38
CA THR A 98 26.34 9.34 -0.22
C THR A 98 26.82 8.11 0.54
N ARG A 99 26.16 7.72 1.64
CA ARG A 99 26.51 6.51 2.41
C ARG A 99 26.38 5.23 1.57
N TRP A 100 25.33 5.11 0.75
CA TRP A 100 25.21 4.00 -0.18
C TRP A 100 26.33 3.98 -1.21
N PHE A 101 26.71 5.13 -1.77
CA PHE A 101 27.82 5.21 -2.73
C PHE A 101 29.15 4.80 -2.09
N GLU A 102 29.43 5.28 -0.88
CA GLU A 102 30.64 4.92 -0.14
C GLU A 102 30.71 3.43 0.19
N ALA A 103 29.58 2.83 0.62
CA ALA A 103 29.49 1.42 0.90
C ALA A 103 29.63 0.56 -0.37
N PHE A 104 28.98 0.97 -1.47
CA PHE A 104 29.06 0.29 -2.76
C PHE A 104 30.47 0.33 -3.37
N ARG A 105 31.18 1.46 -3.22
CA ARG A 105 32.55 1.65 -3.73
C ARG A 105 33.55 0.65 -3.15
N LYS A 106 33.28 0.08 -1.98
CA LYS A 106 34.10 -0.99 -1.38
C LYS A 106 34.11 -2.26 -2.25
N TYR A 107 33.04 -2.50 -2.99
CA TYR A 107 32.88 -3.65 -3.88
C TYR A 107 33.22 -3.29 -5.34
N HIS A 108 32.85 -2.10 -5.79
CA HIS A 108 33.02 -1.64 -7.18
C HIS A 108 33.74 -0.29 -7.27
N PRO A 109 35.07 -0.22 -7.03
CA PRO A 109 35.80 1.04 -6.94
C PRO A 109 35.91 1.82 -8.26
N GLU A 110 35.72 1.15 -9.40
CA GLU A 110 35.77 1.77 -10.74
C GLU A 110 34.42 2.35 -11.19
N VAL A 111 33.35 2.14 -10.42
CA VAL A 111 32.04 2.76 -10.64
C VAL A 111 31.96 4.05 -9.82
N LYS A 112 31.80 5.18 -10.50
CA LYS A 112 31.65 6.51 -9.88
C LYS A 112 30.20 6.95 -9.94
N LEU A 113 29.53 6.96 -8.78
CA LEU A 113 28.19 7.48 -8.61
C LEU A 113 28.27 8.85 -7.93
N SER A 114 27.49 9.81 -8.39
CA SER A 114 27.48 11.15 -7.81
C SER A 114 26.10 11.79 -7.84
N ILE A 115 25.83 12.64 -6.85
CA ILE A 115 24.69 13.55 -6.85
C ILE A 115 25.21 14.98 -6.67
N ALA A 116 24.64 15.93 -7.40
CA ALA A 116 25.06 17.32 -7.35
C ALA A 116 23.87 18.27 -7.11
N PRO A 117 24.10 19.47 -6.55
CA PRO A 117 23.08 20.51 -6.49
C PRO A 117 22.59 20.91 -7.90
N PRO A 118 21.36 21.42 -8.04
CA PRO A 118 20.40 21.66 -6.97
C PRO A 118 19.73 20.37 -6.48
N TYR A 119 19.69 20.16 -5.15
CA TYR A 119 19.01 19.02 -4.53
C TYR A 119 17.49 19.22 -4.50
N ALA A 120 16.89 19.20 -5.69
CA ALA A 120 15.47 19.40 -5.91
C ALA A 120 14.84 18.11 -6.44
N GLY A 121 14.64 17.12 -5.56
CA GLY A 121 14.09 15.81 -5.94
C GLY A 121 12.71 15.89 -6.59
N SER A 122 11.95 16.99 -6.40
CA SER A 122 10.68 17.20 -7.08
C SER A 122 10.79 17.47 -8.58
N VAL A 123 11.97 17.81 -9.10
CA VAL A 123 12.25 18.08 -10.52
C VAL A 123 12.97 16.90 -11.18
N GLY A 124 13.39 15.90 -10.40
CA GLY A 124 14.30 14.88 -10.89
C GLY A 124 13.76 14.02 -12.03
N ALA A 125 12.46 13.70 -12.06
CA ALA A 125 11.87 13.03 -13.22
C ALA A 125 11.96 13.88 -14.50
N GLN A 126 11.81 15.22 -14.40
CA GLN A 126 12.01 16.12 -15.53
C GLN A 126 13.46 16.13 -16.03
N GLU A 127 14.44 15.98 -15.14
CA GLU A 127 15.85 15.85 -15.52
C GLU A 127 16.17 14.48 -16.16
N LEU A 128 15.48 13.41 -15.75
CA LEU A 128 15.51 12.13 -16.47
C LEU A 128 14.90 12.28 -17.88
N VAL A 129 13.82 13.06 -18.03
CA VAL A 129 13.27 13.40 -19.36
C VAL A 129 14.30 14.13 -20.21
N LYS A 130 15.10 15.04 -19.63
CA LYS A 130 16.15 15.75 -20.36
C LYS A 130 17.40 14.89 -20.64
N GLU A 131 17.50 13.70 -20.05
CA GLU A 131 18.68 12.80 -20.14
C GLU A 131 19.98 13.43 -19.60
N ASN A 132 19.86 14.46 -18.76
CA ASN A 132 21.00 15.10 -18.09
C ASN A 132 21.53 14.26 -16.91
N LEU A 133 20.67 13.40 -16.35
CA LEU A 133 20.94 12.55 -15.21
C LEU A 133 20.64 11.10 -15.58
N ASP A 134 21.45 10.19 -15.04
CA ASP A 134 21.29 8.74 -15.18
C ASP A 134 20.26 8.18 -14.19
N PHE A 135 20.11 8.80 -13.02
CA PHE A 135 19.18 8.36 -11.97
C PHE A 135 18.75 9.48 -11.02
N VAL A 136 17.68 9.27 -10.25
CA VAL A 136 17.19 10.23 -9.25
C VAL A 136 16.62 9.54 -8.00
N PHE A 137 17.07 9.99 -6.83
CA PHE A 137 16.48 9.66 -5.53
C PHE A 137 15.34 10.61 -5.17
N VAL A 138 14.11 10.08 -5.02
CA VAL A 138 12.91 10.88 -4.75
C VAL A 138 12.22 10.39 -3.47
N SER A 139 11.97 11.32 -2.54
CA SER A 139 11.25 11.06 -1.29
C SER A 139 9.73 11.28 -1.47
N ARG A 140 9.15 10.71 -2.53
CA ARG A 140 7.72 10.74 -2.85
C ARG A 140 7.46 9.95 -4.14
N GLU A 141 6.19 9.68 -4.37
CA GLU A 141 5.63 9.26 -5.65
C GLU A 141 5.90 10.34 -6.71
N LEU A 142 6.16 9.94 -7.97
CA LEU A 142 6.28 10.87 -9.10
C LEU A 142 4.93 11.55 -9.37
N LYS A 143 4.96 12.81 -9.85
CA LYS A 143 3.72 13.51 -10.18
C LYS A 143 3.08 12.87 -11.42
N PRO A 144 1.75 12.95 -11.58
CA PRO A 144 1.11 12.63 -12.86
C PRO A 144 1.77 13.35 -14.04
N ASP A 145 2.12 14.63 -13.90
CA ASP A 145 2.81 15.41 -14.94
C ASP A 145 4.24 14.93 -15.20
N ASP A 146 4.96 14.46 -14.16
CA ASP A 146 6.30 13.89 -14.30
C ASP A 146 6.24 12.63 -15.18
N ILE A 147 5.25 11.77 -14.91
CA ILE A 147 5.02 10.51 -15.64
C ILE A 147 4.56 10.81 -17.07
N ALA A 148 3.59 11.72 -17.24
CA ALA A 148 3.06 12.08 -18.55
C ALA A 148 4.15 12.67 -19.46
N GLY A 149 4.99 13.56 -18.94
CA GLY A 149 6.12 14.12 -19.69
C GLY A 149 7.14 13.06 -20.09
N PHE A 150 7.45 12.13 -19.19
CA PHE A 150 8.37 11.03 -19.48
C PHE A 150 7.81 10.08 -20.54
N LYS A 151 6.54 9.69 -20.40
CA LYS A 151 5.84 8.84 -21.37
C LYS A 151 5.70 9.50 -22.74
N ALA A 152 5.45 10.80 -22.79
CA ALA A 152 5.39 11.55 -24.04
C ALA A 152 6.72 11.53 -24.81
N LYS A 153 7.86 11.58 -24.10
CA LYS A 153 9.19 11.51 -24.74
C LYS A 153 9.60 10.09 -25.11
N PHE A 154 9.41 9.11 -24.21
CA PHE A 154 10.00 7.78 -24.35
C PHE A 154 9.02 6.67 -24.73
N GLY A 155 7.71 6.89 -24.58
CA GLY A 155 6.66 5.91 -24.87
C GLY A 155 6.38 4.91 -23.73
N TYR A 156 7.00 5.06 -22.56
CA TYR A 156 6.84 4.21 -21.38
C TYR A 156 7.09 5.00 -20.09
N ASP A 157 6.76 4.44 -18.94
CA ASP A 157 6.94 5.09 -17.63
C ASP A 157 8.37 4.88 -17.08
N PRO A 158 8.91 5.81 -16.27
CA PRO A 158 10.22 5.62 -15.65
C PRO A 158 10.17 4.48 -14.63
N LEU A 159 11.26 3.71 -14.52
CA LEU A 159 11.36 2.68 -13.50
C LEU A 159 11.56 3.34 -12.14
N SER A 160 10.61 3.14 -11.23
CA SER A 160 10.64 3.66 -9.86
C SER A 160 10.79 2.51 -8.86
N VAL A 161 12.01 2.24 -8.38
CA VAL A 161 12.31 1.11 -7.50
C VAL A 161 12.26 1.58 -6.04
N PRO A 162 11.44 0.98 -5.15
CA PRO A 162 11.53 1.24 -3.71
C PRO A 162 12.90 0.81 -3.18
N ILE A 163 13.58 1.68 -2.44
CA ILE A 163 14.96 1.44 -1.96
C ILE A 163 15.09 1.48 -0.44
N CYS A 164 14.21 2.21 0.24
CA CYS A 164 14.04 2.19 1.68
C CYS A 164 12.61 2.61 2.04
N GLY A 165 12.21 2.35 3.28
CA GLY A 165 11.01 2.91 3.86
C GLY A 165 11.15 4.41 4.11
N GLY A 166 10.02 5.02 4.44
CA GLY A 166 9.98 6.35 5.01
C GLY A 166 10.58 6.42 6.40
N SER A 167 10.37 7.55 7.07
CA SER A 167 10.65 7.70 8.50
C SER A 167 9.42 7.31 9.33
N TYR A 168 9.59 7.16 10.65
CA TYR A 168 8.43 7.04 11.54
C TYR A 168 7.75 8.39 11.76
N ARG A 169 8.46 9.34 12.38
CA ARG A 169 7.94 10.65 12.82
C ARG A 169 8.96 11.78 12.68
N HIS A 170 9.91 11.66 11.75
CA HIS A 170 10.94 12.69 11.57
C HIS A 170 10.41 13.83 10.71
N PHE A 171 10.35 15.02 11.31
CA PHE A 171 9.96 16.23 10.60
C PHE A 171 10.86 16.49 9.38
N GLY A 172 10.23 16.83 8.25
CA GLY A 172 10.94 17.10 7.00
C GLY A 172 11.53 15.86 6.31
N ALA A 173 11.33 14.65 6.85
CA ALA A 173 11.60 13.39 6.16
C ALA A 173 10.29 12.85 5.55
N LEU A 174 10.14 11.53 5.50
CA LEU A 174 9.02 10.85 4.84
C LEU A 174 8.21 10.03 5.84
N ASP A 175 7.58 10.67 6.81
CA ASP A 175 6.87 10.02 7.90
C ASP A 175 5.61 9.24 7.45
N ALA A 176 5.19 8.28 8.27
CA ALA A 176 3.98 7.49 8.01
C ALA A 176 2.74 8.40 8.03
N VAL A 177 1.78 8.15 7.13
CA VAL A 177 0.55 8.94 7.06
C VAL A 177 -0.52 8.31 7.95
N VAL A 178 -1.20 9.14 8.72
CA VAL A 178 -2.27 8.70 9.62
C VAL A 178 -3.55 9.46 9.34
N PHE A 179 -4.68 8.80 9.60
CA PHE A 179 -5.98 9.46 9.69
C PHE A 179 -6.34 9.66 11.16
N PHE A 180 -7.00 10.77 11.43
CA PHE A 180 -7.43 11.10 12.77
C PHE A 180 -8.73 11.89 12.75
N VAL A 181 -9.44 11.77 13.86
CA VAL A 181 -10.72 12.41 14.14
C VAL A 181 -10.62 13.20 15.43
N HIS A 182 -11.65 13.98 15.73
CA HIS A 182 -11.77 14.63 17.04
C HIS A 182 -11.61 13.60 18.17
N LYS A 183 -10.96 14.00 19.28
CA LYS A 183 -10.62 13.09 20.40
C LYS A 183 -11.81 12.32 20.98
N ASP A 184 -13.01 12.91 20.92
CA ASP A 184 -14.25 12.35 21.46
C ASP A 184 -15.03 11.48 20.46
N ASN A 185 -14.56 11.36 19.20
CA ASN A 185 -15.21 10.53 18.18
C ASN A 185 -15.00 9.04 18.53
N PRO A 186 -16.08 8.23 18.67
CA PRO A 186 -15.99 6.84 19.13
C PRO A 186 -15.54 5.85 18.05
N LEU A 187 -15.26 6.29 16.82
CA LEU A 187 -14.78 5.42 15.75
C LEU A 187 -13.46 4.74 16.17
N GLN A 188 -13.38 3.42 15.93
CA GLN A 188 -12.27 2.59 16.38
C GLN A 188 -11.17 2.41 15.34
N SER A 189 -11.54 2.41 14.05
CA SER A 189 -10.62 2.20 12.93
C SER A 189 -11.26 2.67 11.62
N LEU A 190 -10.46 2.75 10.57
CA LEU A 190 -10.93 2.96 9.20
C LEU A 190 -10.45 1.84 8.28
N THR A 191 -11.25 1.53 7.26
CA THR A 191 -10.78 0.78 6.08
C THR A 191 -10.48 1.73 4.92
N PHE A 192 -9.75 1.27 3.89
CA PHE A 192 -9.59 2.07 2.68
C PHE A 192 -10.91 2.35 1.96
N GLU A 193 -11.86 1.42 1.98
CA GLU A 193 -13.21 1.67 1.47
C GLU A 193 -13.92 2.79 2.26
N GLN A 194 -13.76 2.85 3.58
CA GLN A 194 -14.34 3.95 4.37
C GLN A 194 -13.65 5.30 4.09
N ILE A 195 -12.33 5.31 3.91
CA ILE A 195 -11.60 6.52 3.52
C ILE A 195 -12.07 7.02 2.14
N ASP A 196 -12.21 6.12 1.17
CA ASP A 196 -12.75 6.42 -0.16
C ASP A 196 -14.18 6.99 -0.07
N ALA A 197 -15.06 6.39 0.74
CA ALA A 197 -16.43 6.90 0.94
C ALA A 197 -16.47 8.32 1.52
N ILE A 198 -15.50 8.68 2.38
CA ILE A 198 -15.40 10.00 3.02
C ILE A 198 -14.83 11.04 2.06
N TYR A 199 -13.79 10.70 1.30
CA TYR A 199 -12.97 11.70 0.61
C TYR A 199 -13.17 11.75 -0.90
N SER A 200 -13.61 10.66 -1.51
CA SER A 200 -13.69 10.51 -2.95
C SER A 200 -15.03 10.98 -3.50
N SER A 201 -15.05 11.43 -4.76
CA SER A 201 -16.26 11.56 -5.58
C SER A 201 -16.46 10.37 -6.52
N THR A 202 -15.41 9.60 -6.79
CA THR A 202 -15.45 8.47 -7.72
C THR A 202 -15.85 7.16 -7.06
N HIS A 203 -15.57 7.02 -5.76
CA HIS A 203 -15.95 5.87 -4.95
C HIS A 203 -15.43 4.52 -5.51
N HIS A 204 -14.22 4.50 -6.06
CA HIS A 204 -13.67 3.32 -6.74
C HIS A 204 -13.51 2.09 -5.83
N LEU A 205 -13.34 2.31 -4.52
CA LEU A 205 -13.21 1.24 -3.53
C LEU A 205 -14.53 0.99 -2.79
N SER A 206 -15.25 2.06 -2.47
CA SER A 206 -16.45 2.06 -1.63
C SER A 206 -17.75 1.80 -2.38
N GLY A 207 -17.81 2.12 -3.67
CA GLY A 207 -19.01 2.11 -4.50
C GLY A 207 -20.04 3.20 -4.17
N LYS A 208 -19.94 3.85 -3.00
CA LYS A 208 -20.81 4.96 -2.59
C LYS A 208 -20.15 5.84 -1.54
N GLY A 209 -20.58 7.09 -1.47
CA GLY A 209 -20.11 8.06 -0.47
C GLY A 209 -20.77 7.91 0.90
N ALA A 210 -20.16 8.56 1.89
CA ALA A 210 -20.67 8.75 3.24
C ALA A 210 -20.79 10.25 3.57
N ALA A 211 -21.90 10.65 4.16
CA ALA A 211 -22.20 12.05 4.47
C ALA A 211 -22.22 12.32 5.99
N ARG A 212 -22.55 11.31 6.80
CA ARG A 212 -22.70 11.44 8.26
C ARG A 212 -21.99 10.31 8.98
N TRP A 213 -21.61 10.55 10.22
CA TRP A 213 -20.95 9.53 11.03
C TRP A 213 -21.87 8.32 11.31
N GLY A 214 -23.20 8.48 11.25
CA GLY A 214 -24.15 7.37 11.28
C GLY A 214 -23.97 6.36 10.14
N ASP A 215 -23.40 6.75 9.00
CA ASP A 215 -23.10 5.83 7.88
C ASP A 215 -22.04 4.78 8.26
N PHE A 216 -21.28 5.05 9.34
CA PHE A 216 -20.30 4.13 9.93
C PHE A 216 -20.79 3.46 11.22
N GLY A 217 -22.10 3.54 11.50
CA GLY A 217 -22.73 2.91 12.66
C GLY A 217 -22.48 3.63 13.99
N LEU A 218 -22.03 4.89 13.98
CA LEU A 218 -21.87 5.65 15.21
C LEU A 218 -23.25 6.00 15.82
N PRO A 219 -23.46 5.77 17.13
CA PRO A 219 -24.76 5.94 17.76
C PRO A 219 -25.01 7.37 18.26
N GLY A 220 -26.25 7.64 18.69
CA GLY A 220 -26.63 8.86 19.40
C GLY A 220 -26.42 10.13 18.57
N GLU A 221 -25.92 11.20 19.21
CA GLU A 221 -25.65 12.48 18.53
C GLU A 221 -24.68 12.32 17.35
N TRP A 222 -23.76 11.35 17.40
CA TRP A 222 -22.84 11.09 16.30
C TRP A 222 -23.56 10.61 15.04
N ALA A 223 -24.68 9.88 15.15
CA ALA A 223 -25.40 9.39 13.98
C ALA A 223 -25.80 10.52 13.01
N GLU A 224 -26.20 11.66 13.56
CA GLU A 224 -26.67 12.83 12.81
C GLU A 224 -25.56 13.82 12.46
N LEU A 225 -24.37 13.70 13.05
CA LEU A 225 -23.27 14.61 12.78
C LEU A 225 -22.76 14.43 11.34
N PRO A 226 -22.64 15.52 10.55
CA PRO A 226 -22.04 15.45 9.23
C PRO A 226 -20.55 15.11 9.33
N ILE A 227 -20.01 14.46 8.31
CA ILE A 227 -18.57 14.25 8.20
C ILE A 227 -17.94 15.49 7.53
N ARG A 228 -16.97 16.12 8.21
CA ARG A 228 -16.24 17.27 7.68
C ARG A 228 -14.78 16.89 7.39
N PRO A 229 -14.47 16.50 6.13
CA PRO A 229 -13.13 16.10 5.77
C PRO A 229 -12.22 17.30 5.53
N TYR A 230 -11.07 17.30 6.19
CA TYR A 230 -9.93 18.17 5.93
C TYR A 230 -8.90 17.40 5.10
N GLY A 231 -8.33 18.08 4.12
CA GLY A 231 -7.30 17.52 3.22
C GLY A 231 -6.23 18.53 2.87
N ILE A 232 -5.19 18.07 2.16
CA ILE A 232 -4.09 18.92 1.71
C ILE A 232 -4.31 19.26 0.23
N LYS A 233 -4.17 20.54 -0.13
CA LYS A 233 -4.48 21.05 -1.46
C LYS A 233 -3.63 20.35 -2.53
N PRO A 234 -4.25 19.76 -3.58
CA PRO A 234 -3.52 19.27 -4.74
C PRO A 234 -2.82 20.42 -5.49
N TRP A 235 -1.62 20.23 -6.04
CA TRP A 235 -0.80 19.03 -5.98
C TRP A 235 0.14 19.03 -4.75
N ASN A 236 0.14 17.96 -3.94
CA ASN A 236 1.03 17.76 -2.79
C ASN A 236 1.36 16.27 -2.56
N GLY A 237 2.59 15.94 -2.13
CA GLY A 237 3.00 14.54 -1.94
C GLY A 237 2.21 13.75 -0.88
N PHE A 238 1.67 14.39 0.17
CA PHE A 238 0.78 13.70 1.12
C PHE A 238 -0.57 13.37 0.49
N GLU A 239 -1.13 14.34 -0.23
CA GLU A 239 -2.41 14.20 -0.93
C GLU A 239 -2.33 13.13 -2.01
N GLU A 240 -1.31 13.15 -2.86
CA GLU A 240 -1.14 12.15 -3.91
C GLU A 240 -0.91 10.75 -3.33
N PHE A 241 -0.16 10.62 -2.22
CA PHE A 241 0.00 9.34 -1.52
C PHE A 241 -1.34 8.78 -1.04
N VAL A 242 -2.16 9.59 -0.35
CA VAL A 242 -3.49 9.18 0.11
C VAL A 242 -4.37 8.81 -1.08
N ARG A 243 -4.36 9.62 -2.14
CA ARG A 243 -5.16 9.37 -3.34
C ARG A 243 -4.81 8.04 -4.01
N GLN A 244 -3.53 7.73 -4.16
CA GLN A 244 -3.09 6.47 -4.76
C GLN A 244 -3.45 5.26 -3.89
N ARG A 245 -3.34 5.40 -2.56
CA ARG A 245 -3.55 4.27 -1.63
C ARG A 245 -5.00 4.01 -1.27
N ALA A 246 -5.81 5.05 -1.17
CA ALA A 246 -7.12 4.97 -0.54
C ALA A 246 -8.27 5.49 -1.41
N LEU A 247 -8.01 6.09 -2.57
CA LEU A 247 -9.06 6.58 -3.48
C LEU A 247 -8.96 5.97 -4.89
N SER A 248 -7.80 5.42 -5.26
CA SER A 248 -7.55 4.82 -6.57
C SER A 248 -7.68 3.28 -6.51
N LYS A 249 -8.05 2.67 -7.64
CA LYS A 249 -8.12 1.20 -7.80
C LYS A 249 -7.49 0.81 -9.13
N GLY A 250 -6.37 0.09 -9.08
CA GLY A 250 -5.60 -0.23 -10.30
C GLY A 250 -5.21 1.05 -11.06
N SER A 251 -5.55 1.12 -12.34
CA SER A 251 -5.32 2.31 -13.18
C SER A 251 -6.40 3.39 -13.04
N ALA A 252 -7.54 3.10 -12.39
CA ALA A 252 -8.58 4.07 -12.14
C ALA A 252 -8.17 5.00 -10.99
N ARG A 253 -7.81 6.23 -11.36
CA ARG A 253 -7.41 7.29 -10.43
C ARG A 253 -8.63 7.86 -9.70
N GLY A 254 -8.53 8.00 -8.38
CA GLY A 254 -9.57 8.61 -7.55
C GLY A 254 -9.58 10.13 -7.61
N GLU A 255 -10.76 10.75 -7.49
CA GLU A 255 -10.91 12.20 -7.41
C GLU A 255 -11.51 12.62 -6.07
N TRP A 256 -11.02 13.75 -5.55
CA TRP A 256 -11.55 14.31 -4.31
C TRP A 256 -12.97 14.86 -4.51
N ARG A 257 -13.83 14.70 -3.51
CA ARG A 257 -15.16 15.33 -3.50
C ARG A 257 -15.07 16.83 -3.18
N GLU A 258 -16.07 17.60 -3.61
CA GLU A 258 -16.15 19.05 -3.39
C GLU A 258 -16.17 19.45 -1.91
N GLY A 259 -16.75 18.59 -1.04
CA GLY A 259 -16.88 18.86 0.40
C GLY A 259 -15.59 18.73 1.22
N VAL A 260 -14.41 18.59 0.60
CA VAL A 260 -13.12 18.54 1.31
C VAL A 260 -12.61 19.96 1.55
N SER A 261 -12.38 20.30 2.82
CA SER A 261 -11.75 21.56 3.22
C SER A 261 -10.23 21.45 3.07
N PHE A 262 -9.70 22.04 2.00
CA PHE A 262 -8.29 21.93 1.67
C PHE A 262 -7.42 23.00 2.32
N GLU A 263 -6.35 22.56 2.99
CA GLU A 263 -5.28 23.41 3.47
C GLU A 263 -4.06 23.36 2.56
N LYS A 264 -3.34 24.48 2.47
CA LYS A 264 -2.16 24.58 1.60
C LYS A 264 -1.02 23.66 2.04
N VAL A 265 -0.89 23.42 3.35
CA VAL A 265 0.19 22.65 3.97
C VAL A 265 -0.37 21.75 5.07
N VAL A 266 0.42 20.77 5.50
CA VAL A 266 0.02 19.75 6.47
C VAL A 266 -0.05 20.25 7.93
N PHE A 267 0.64 21.35 8.27
CA PHE A 267 0.79 21.85 9.65
C PHE A 267 -0.51 22.11 10.43
N PRO A 268 -1.56 22.75 9.87
CA PRO A 268 -2.77 23.06 10.64
C PRO A 268 -3.70 21.85 10.84
N MET A 269 -3.47 20.70 10.18
CA MET A 269 -4.44 19.61 10.10
C MET A 269 -4.90 19.10 11.48
N ALA A 270 -3.96 18.82 12.39
CA ALA A 270 -4.28 18.30 13.72
C ALA A 270 -5.11 19.29 14.54
N LYS A 271 -4.77 20.58 14.49
CA LYS A 271 -5.50 21.65 15.20
C LYS A 271 -6.91 21.86 14.65
N LEU A 272 -7.07 21.82 13.33
CA LEU A 272 -8.38 21.93 12.68
C LEU A 272 -9.32 20.81 13.16
N VAL A 273 -8.85 19.56 13.10
CA VAL A 273 -9.64 18.41 13.56
C VAL A 273 -9.87 18.42 15.07
N ALA A 274 -8.90 18.86 15.87
CA ALA A 274 -9.08 19.01 17.32
C ALA A 274 -10.15 20.08 17.68
N SER A 275 -10.37 21.07 16.81
CA SER A 275 -11.37 22.13 17.01
C SER A 275 -12.74 21.83 16.39
N ASP A 276 -12.84 20.81 15.52
CA ASP A 276 -14.09 20.41 14.88
C ASP A 276 -14.51 19.01 15.32
N ARG A 277 -15.56 18.93 16.16
CA ARG A 277 -16.11 17.67 16.66
C ARG A 277 -16.52 16.70 15.53
N ALA A 278 -16.94 17.22 14.38
CA ALA A 278 -17.32 16.46 13.20
C ALA A 278 -16.16 16.19 12.23
N GLY A 279 -14.97 16.70 12.54
CA GLY A 279 -13.81 16.71 11.66
C GLY A 279 -13.10 15.36 11.52
N ILE A 280 -12.60 15.11 10.32
CA ILE A 280 -11.61 14.07 10.00
C ILE A 280 -10.51 14.66 9.14
N GLY A 281 -9.26 14.28 9.40
CA GLY A 281 -8.11 14.74 8.64
C GLY A 281 -7.05 13.66 8.51
N TYR A 282 -6.03 13.95 7.70
CA TYR A 282 -4.82 13.15 7.61
C TYR A 282 -3.57 14.03 7.61
N SER A 283 -2.48 13.49 8.13
CA SER A 283 -1.17 14.12 8.14
C SER A 283 -0.09 13.06 8.34
N GLY A 284 1.18 13.47 8.33
CA GLY A 284 2.26 12.65 8.83
C GLY A 284 2.29 12.64 10.36
N VAL A 285 2.74 11.53 10.97
CA VAL A 285 2.85 11.38 12.44
C VAL A 285 3.62 12.55 13.08
N ALA A 286 4.63 13.10 12.40
CA ALA A 286 5.44 14.23 12.91
C ALA A 286 4.65 15.55 13.07
N TYR A 287 3.44 15.63 12.53
CA TYR A 287 2.62 16.84 12.49
C TYR A 287 1.41 16.78 13.43
N LEU A 288 1.33 15.76 14.30
CA LEU A 288 0.26 15.62 15.27
C LEU A 288 0.53 16.48 16.51
N ASP A 289 0.34 17.79 16.39
CA ASP A 289 0.65 18.77 17.46
C ASP A 289 -0.57 19.23 18.27
N ALA A 290 -1.67 18.47 18.20
CA ALA A 290 -2.92 18.72 18.92
C ALA A 290 -3.57 17.40 19.39
N ALA A 291 -4.48 17.49 20.35
CA ALA A 291 -5.19 16.33 20.89
C ALA A 291 -6.25 15.82 19.91
N VAL A 292 -5.86 14.84 19.10
CA VAL A 292 -6.73 14.12 18.15
C VAL A 292 -6.67 12.61 18.40
N ARG A 293 -7.72 11.89 18.00
CA ARG A 293 -7.73 10.42 18.06
C ARG A 293 -7.25 9.88 16.71
N VAL A 294 -6.07 9.27 16.71
CA VAL A 294 -5.51 8.58 15.54
C VAL A 294 -6.20 7.23 15.35
N LEU A 295 -6.63 6.93 14.12
CA LEU A 295 -7.36 5.72 13.81
C LEU A 295 -6.45 4.66 13.19
N PRO A 296 -6.38 3.44 13.77
CA PRO A 296 -5.86 2.25 13.11
C PRO A 296 -6.50 2.02 11.74
N ILE A 297 -5.72 1.49 10.79
CA ILE A 297 -6.16 1.28 9.40
C ILE A 297 -6.21 -0.22 9.09
N ALA A 298 -7.36 -0.69 8.62
CA ALA A 298 -7.50 -2.00 7.98
C ALA A 298 -7.46 -1.82 6.45
N ILE A 299 -6.95 -2.81 5.73
CA ILE A 299 -6.90 -2.74 4.26
C ILE A 299 -8.30 -3.01 3.68
N ALA A 300 -9.05 -3.96 4.26
CA ALA A 300 -10.44 -4.29 3.92
C ALA A 300 -11.38 -4.28 5.13
N ALA A 301 -12.67 -4.29 4.84
CA ALA A 301 -13.66 -4.80 5.78
C ALA A 301 -13.36 -6.27 6.18
N GLY A 302 -13.44 -6.56 7.49
CA GLY A 302 -13.17 -7.89 8.04
C GLY A 302 -11.70 -8.17 8.36
N GLU A 303 -10.77 -7.32 7.92
CA GLU A 303 -9.37 -7.43 8.31
C GLU A 303 -9.08 -6.72 9.64
N ALA A 304 -8.10 -7.23 10.38
CA ALA A 304 -7.68 -6.61 11.63
C ALA A 304 -7.03 -5.23 11.35
N PRO A 305 -7.51 -4.15 11.99
CA PRO A 305 -6.92 -2.84 11.78
C PRO A 305 -5.55 -2.74 12.45
N VAL A 306 -4.61 -2.06 11.79
CA VAL A 306 -3.22 -1.92 12.23
C VAL A 306 -2.98 -0.48 12.69
N ALA A 307 -2.54 -0.31 13.94
CA ALA A 307 -2.20 1.00 14.50
C ALA A 307 -0.84 1.48 13.96
N PRO A 308 -0.62 2.81 13.82
CA PRO A 308 0.65 3.40 13.38
C PRO A 308 1.71 3.45 14.50
N THR A 309 1.93 2.33 15.17
CA THR A 309 3.02 2.20 16.14
C THR A 309 4.37 2.19 15.41
N TYR A 310 5.44 2.57 16.10
CA TYR A 310 6.79 2.45 15.54
C TYR A 310 7.05 1.04 15.00
N GLU A 311 6.70 0.01 15.77
CA GLU A 311 6.89 -1.39 15.38
C GLU A 311 6.14 -1.73 14.09
N ASN A 312 4.86 -1.35 13.97
CA ASN A 312 4.07 -1.66 12.78
C ASN A 312 4.57 -0.93 11.54
N VAL A 313 5.04 0.32 11.67
CA VAL A 313 5.64 1.07 10.56
C VAL A 313 6.99 0.47 10.18
N ALA A 314 7.85 0.18 11.17
CA ALA A 314 9.17 -0.40 10.95
C ALA A 314 9.10 -1.80 10.34
N LEU A 315 8.12 -2.62 10.73
CA LEU A 315 7.88 -3.95 10.16
C LEU A 315 7.09 -3.91 8.83
N ALA A 316 6.81 -2.73 8.29
CA ALA A 316 6.01 -2.54 7.08
C ALA A 316 4.61 -3.20 7.15
N LYS A 317 4.05 -3.33 8.36
CA LYS A 317 2.69 -3.84 8.61
C LYS A 317 1.63 -2.74 8.48
N TYR A 318 1.99 -1.50 8.82
CA TYR A 318 1.05 -0.39 8.77
C TYR A 318 0.81 0.06 7.31
N PRO A 319 -0.45 0.05 6.79
CA PRO A 319 -0.75 0.21 5.36
C PRO A 319 -0.36 1.56 4.75
N LEU A 320 -0.27 2.61 5.56
CA LEU A 320 0.06 3.97 5.13
C LEU A 320 1.52 4.35 5.44
N SER A 321 2.40 3.35 5.51
CA SER A 321 3.85 3.54 5.56
C SER A 321 4.37 3.99 4.19
N ARG A 322 5.26 4.98 4.17
CA ARG A 322 5.78 5.56 2.93
C ARG A 322 7.06 4.85 2.46
N LEU A 323 7.42 5.07 1.19
CA LEU A 323 8.61 4.51 0.56
C LEU A 323 9.42 5.61 -0.13
N VAL A 324 10.73 5.44 -0.18
CA VAL A 324 11.65 6.26 -0.98
C VAL A 324 12.01 5.49 -2.23
N PHE A 325 12.13 6.19 -3.36
CA PHE A 325 12.31 5.58 -4.67
C PHE A 325 13.62 6.00 -5.34
N PHE A 326 14.24 5.05 -6.02
CA PHE A 326 15.25 5.28 -7.04
C PHE A 326 14.61 5.24 -8.42
N ASN A 327 14.74 6.32 -9.17
CA ASN A 327 14.11 6.50 -10.47
C ASN A 327 15.16 6.48 -11.55
N VAL A 328 14.93 5.70 -12.61
CA VAL A 328 15.87 5.55 -13.72
C VAL A 328 15.10 5.36 -15.03
N ASN A 329 15.69 5.86 -16.12
CA ASN A 329 15.21 5.54 -17.46
C ASN A 329 15.59 4.10 -17.83
N LYS A 330 14.64 3.18 -17.72
CA LYS A 330 14.77 1.78 -18.16
C LYS A 330 13.75 1.50 -19.25
N ALA A 331 14.22 1.33 -20.48
CA ALA A 331 13.36 0.91 -21.57
C ALA A 331 12.80 -0.51 -21.31
N PRO A 332 11.50 -0.76 -21.56
CA PRO A 332 10.90 -2.09 -21.45
C PRO A 332 11.69 -3.14 -22.25
N GLY A 333 11.91 -4.30 -21.64
CA GLY A 333 12.66 -5.41 -22.24
C GLY A 333 14.17 -5.20 -22.38
N LYS A 334 14.72 -4.03 -22.03
CA LYS A 334 16.16 -3.77 -22.04
C LYS A 334 16.75 -3.82 -20.62
N PRO A 335 17.99 -4.32 -20.46
CA PRO A 335 18.68 -4.26 -19.18
C PRO A 335 19.06 -2.81 -18.85
N LEU A 336 19.18 -2.52 -17.55
CA LEU A 336 19.85 -1.31 -17.09
C LEU A 336 21.34 -1.35 -17.43
N PRO A 337 22.04 -0.18 -17.44
CA PRO A 337 23.49 -0.16 -17.38
C PRO A 337 23.99 -1.07 -16.25
N PRO A 338 24.92 -2.01 -16.52
CA PRO A 338 25.29 -3.05 -15.54
C PRO A 338 25.72 -2.52 -14.18
N ALA A 339 26.35 -1.34 -14.14
CA ALA A 339 26.75 -0.68 -12.90
C ALA A 339 25.56 -0.16 -12.08
N LEU A 340 24.50 0.36 -12.71
CA LEU A 340 23.29 0.80 -12.02
C LEU A 340 22.44 -0.39 -11.56
N ASP A 341 22.35 -1.45 -12.36
CA ASP A 341 21.72 -2.71 -11.95
C ASP A 341 22.42 -3.31 -10.72
N GLU A 342 23.76 -3.35 -10.74
CA GLU A 342 24.56 -3.81 -9.60
C GLU A 342 24.37 -2.94 -8.36
N PHE A 343 24.36 -1.62 -8.54
CA PHE A 343 24.10 -0.68 -7.45
C PHE A 343 22.72 -0.92 -6.80
N LEU A 344 21.67 -1.12 -7.61
CA LEU A 344 20.33 -1.41 -7.07
C LEU A 344 20.24 -2.78 -6.40
N ARG A 345 20.95 -3.80 -6.93
CA ARG A 345 21.09 -5.09 -6.23
C ARG A 345 21.83 -4.97 -4.90
N PHE A 346 22.81 -4.08 -4.80
CA PHE A 346 23.46 -3.74 -3.54
C PHE A 346 22.50 -3.01 -2.59
N VAL A 347 21.80 -1.97 -3.04
CA VAL A 347 20.84 -1.24 -2.19
C VAL A 347 19.72 -2.16 -1.67
N LEU A 348 19.22 -3.07 -2.50
CA LEU A 348 18.19 -4.07 -2.15
C LEU A 348 18.74 -5.32 -1.43
N SER A 349 19.99 -5.31 -0.97
CA SER A 349 20.58 -6.39 -0.18
C SER A 349 20.52 -6.12 1.31
N ARG A 350 20.85 -7.12 2.13
CA ARG A 350 21.08 -6.95 3.57
C ARG A 350 22.07 -5.82 3.85
N GLU A 351 23.18 -5.74 3.13
CA GLU A 351 24.25 -4.75 3.30
C GLU A 351 23.80 -3.35 2.86
N GLY A 352 22.97 -3.25 1.83
CA GLY A 352 22.37 -1.98 1.43
C GLY A 352 21.33 -1.49 2.44
N GLN A 353 20.53 -2.39 2.99
CA GLN A 353 19.56 -2.09 4.06
C GLN A 353 20.24 -1.82 5.41
N GLU A 354 21.44 -2.33 5.62
CA GLU A 354 22.28 -2.02 6.77
C GLU A 354 22.66 -0.53 6.81
N VAL A 355 23.00 0.03 5.65
CA VAL A 355 23.23 1.49 5.51
C VAL A 355 22.00 2.30 5.93
N VAL A 356 20.79 1.80 5.68
CA VAL A 356 19.54 2.45 6.09
C VAL A 356 19.38 2.43 7.61
N ARG A 357 19.60 1.27 8.23
CA ARG A 357 19.54 1.10 9.69
C ARG A 357 20.54 2.02 10.39
N ASP A 358 21.78 2.05 9.91
CA ASP A 358 22.85 2.87 10.48
C ASP A 358 22.66 4.38 10.20
N HIS A 359 21.83 4.75 9.22
CA HIS A 359 21.40 6.13 9.01
C HIS A 359 20.37 6.58 10.05
N GLY A 360 19.48 5.68 10.48
CA GLY A 360 18.60 5.85 11.63
C GLY A 360 17.40 6.81 11.47
N ILE A 361 17.28 7.50 10.33
CA ILE A 361 16.10 8.35 10.02
C ILE A 361 15.04 7.60 9.22
N TYR A 362 15.49 6.76 8.28
CA TYR A 362 14.65 5.98 7.39
C TYR A 362 14.60 4.52 7.86
N LEU A 363 13.58 3.81 7.44
CA LEU A 363 13.35 2.43 7.86
C LEU A 363 13.85 1.44 6.79
N PRO A 364 14.59 0.40 7.18
CA PRO A 364 14.97 -0.69 6.26
C PRO A 364 13.73 -1.36 5.65
N LEU A 365 13.82 -1.72 4.38
CA LEU A 365 12.85 -2.58 3.73
C LEU A 365 12.84 -3.98 4.35
N ARG A 366 11.67 -4.61 4.32
CA ARG A 366 11.51 -6.04 4.61
C ARG A 366 11.75 -6.89 3.36
N ALA A 367 11.98 -8.19 3.56
CA ALA A 367 12.31 -9.11 2.48
C ALA A 367 11.24 -9.11 1.36
N SER A 368 9.96 -8.98 1.73
CA SER A 368 8.84 -8.86 0.79
C SER A 368 8.96 -7.62 -0.12
N GLN A 369 9.30 -6.47 0.45
CA GLN A 369 9.46 -5.21 -0.29
C GLN A 369 10.71 -5.24 -1.17
N VAL A 370 11.82 -5.78 -0.66
CA VAL A 370 13.04 -6.01 -1.44
C VAL A 370 12.78 -6.91 -2.63
N GLN A 371 12.04 -8.00 -2.45
CA GLN A 371 11.74 -8.93 -3.53
C GLN A 371 10.94 -8.24 -4.65
N GLY A 372 9.95 -7.40 -4.30
CA GLY A 372 9.23 -6.58 -5.27
C GLY A 372 10.17 -5.71 -6.10
N GLY A 373 11.08 -4.99 -5.45
CA GLY A 373 12.09 -4.17 -6.13
C GLY A 373 13.03 -4.97 -7.03
N ARG A 374 13.53 -6.13 -6.57
CA ARG A 374 14.46 -6.97 -7.35
C ARG A 374 13.84 -7.52 -8.63
N VAL A 375 12.53 -7.75 -8.62
CA VAL A 375 11.81 -8.14 -9.84
C VAL A 375 11.74 -6.98 -10.81
N MET A 376 11.44 -5.77 -10.34
CA MET A 376 11.40 -4.59 -11.21
C MET A 376 12.74 -4.38 -11.94
N LEU A 377 13.85 -4.78 -11.31
CA LEU A 377 15.19 -4.79 -11.92
C LEU A 377 15.40 -5.90 -12.93
N ALA A 378 14.89 -7.11 -12.66
CA ALA A 378 15.00 -8.23 -13.57
C ALA A 378 14.55 -7.78 -14.98
N ALA A 379 15.32 -8.17 -16.00
CA ALA A 379 14.81 -8.08 -17.36
C ALA A 379 13.48 -8.84 -17.35
N ALA A 380 12.43 -8.26 -17.92
CA ALA A 380 11.24 -9.04 -18.23
C ALA A 380 11.73 -10.34 -18.91
N PRO A 381 11.19 -11.52 -18.56
CA PRO A 381 11.54 -12.74 -19.28
C PRO A 381 11.49 -12.43 -20.79
N PRO A 382 12.48 -12.88 -21.58
CA PRO A 382 12.51 -12.57 -23.00
C PRO A 382 11.13 -12.83 -23.58
N ALA A 383 10.71 -11.95 -24.49
CA ALA A 383 9.41 -12.08 -25.11
C ALA A 383 9.31 -13.45 -25.81
N GLY A 384 8.76 -14.46 -25.11
CA GLY A 384 8.90 -15.86 -25.51
C GLY A 384 8.97 -16.90 -24.39
N ALA A 385 9.10 -16.54 -23.11
CA ALA A 385 8.84 -17.50 -22.01
C ALA A 385 7.33 -17.69 -21.83
N GLN A 386 6.67 -18.22 -22.86
CA GLN A 386 5.26 -18.62 -22.82
C GLN A 386 5.16 -20.02 -22.18
N GLY A 387 4.31 -20.14 -21.17
CA GLY A 387 3.69 -21.42 -20.84
C GLY A 387 4.42 -22.40 -19.92
N ALA A 388 5.30 -21.91 -19.04
CA ALA A 388 5.82 -22.74 -17.95
C ALA A 388 4.98 -22.57 -16.67
N MET A 389 4.62 -23.69 -16.04
CA MET A 389 4.00 -23.69 -14.71
C MET A 389 4.93 -23.02 -13.70
N SER A 390 4.42 -22.04 -12.96
CA SER A 390 5.12 -21.48 -11.82
C SER A 390 5.08 -22.47 -10.66
N LYS A 391 6.25 -22.99 -10.25
CA LYS A 391 6.32 -23.88 -9.07
C LYS A 391 5.82 -23.20 -7.79
N VAL A 392 6.06 -21.90 -7.67
CA VAL A 392 5.66 -21.12 -6.49
C VAL A 392 4.15 -20.87 -6.49
N ALA A 393 3.59 -20.46 -7.62
CA ALA A 393 2.14 -20.28 -7.74
C ALA A 393 1.40 -21.61 -7.63
N GLN A 394 1.94 -22.68 -8.23
CA GLN A 394 1.37 -24.03 -8.13
C GLN A 394 1.38 -24.54 -6.69
N SER A 395 2.48 -24.38 -5.95
CA SER A 395 2.55 -24.77 -4.54
C SER A 395 1.58 -23.97 -3.67
N LEU A 396 1.43 -22.66 -3.92
CA LEU A 396 0.45 -21.83 -3.23
C LEU A 396 -0.98 -22.26 -3.54
N LEU A 397 -1.27 -22.54 -4.81
CA LEU A 397 -2.57 -23.03 -5.28
C LEU A 397 -2.93 -24.36 -4.61
N GLU A 398 -2.00 -25.32 -4.57
CA GLU A 398 -2.20 -26.62 -3.93
C GLU A 398 -2.42 -26.48 -2.43
N LYS A 399 -1.64 -25.65 -1.75
CA LYS A 399 -1.85 -25.32 -0.33
C LYS A 399 -3.25 -24.74 -0.10
N THR A 400 -3.68 -23.83 -0.95
CA THR A 400 -5.00 -23.20 -0.86
C THR A 400 -6.13 -24.22 -1.03
N LEU A 401 -6.00 -25.18 -1.95
CA LEU A 401 -6.98 -26.25 -2.12
C LEU A 401 -7.04 -27.21 -0.92
N VAL A 402 -5.92 -27.38 -0.21
CA VAL A 402 -5.90 -28.14 1.05
C VAL A 402 -6.60 -27.38 2.18
N GLU A 403 -6.39 -26.06 2.25
CA GLU A 403 -7.03 -25.17 3.24
C GLU A 403 -8.53 -24.95 2.95
N HIS A 404 -8.94 -25.06 1.68
CA HIS A 404 -10.31 -24.86 1.21
C HIS A 404 -10.81 -26.06 0.37
N PRO A 405 -11.15 -27.18 1.02
CA PRO A 405 -11.66 -28.37 0.31
C PRO A 405 -12.99 -28.12 -0.41
N GLU A 406 -13.71 -27.04 -0.08
CA GLU A 406 -14.89 -26.58 -0.81
C GLU A 406 -14.59 -26.04 -2.21
N ALA A 407 -13.34 -25.65 -2.51
CA ALA A 407 -12.94 -25.24 -3.84
C ALA A 407 -12.59 -26.46 -4.70
N ALA A 408 -13.49 -26.85 -5.59
CA ALA A 408 -13.29 -27.98 -6.50
C ALA A 408 -12.23 -27.70 -7.58
N HIS A 409 -12.06 -26.43 -7.97
CA HIS A 409 -10.92 -26.02 -8.77
C HIS A 409 -10.48 -24.59 -8.50
N LEU A 410 -9.20 -24.37 -8.78
CA LEU A 410 -8.50 -23.12 -8.63
C LEU A 410 -7.57 -22.96 -9.84
N VAL A 411 -7.66 -21.79 -10.50
CA VAL A 411 -6.80 -21.44 -11.64
C VAL A 411 -6.29 -20.02 -11.44
N MET A 412 -4.99 -19.80 -11.62
CA MET A 412 -4.37 -18.48 -11.52
C MET A 412 -3.86 -18.03 -12.89
N HIS A 413 -4.46 -16.94 -13.33
CA HIS A 413 -4.16 -16.19 -14.53
C HIS A 413 -3.35 -14.96 -14.10
N VAL A 414 -2.05 -14.90 -14.33
CA VAL A 414 -1.21 -13.81 -13.82
C VAL A 414 -0.51 -13.09 -14.96
N THR A 415 -0.50 -11.76 -14.89
CA THR A 415 0.24 -10.93 -15.83
C THR A 415 1.73 -11.03 -15.50
N PRO A 416 2.58 -11.52 -16.41
CA PRO A 416 4.02 -11.57 -16.17
C PRO A 416 4.58 -10.16 -15.89
N PRO A 417 5.52 -10.00 -14.94
CA PRO A 417 6.09 -8.70 -14.62
C PRO A 417 6.63 -7.96 -15.85
N GLY A 418 6.24 -6.69 -16.01
CA GLY A 418 6.68 -5.85 -17.13
C GLY A 418 5.98 -6.13 -18.46
N ARG A 419 4.90 -6.92 -18.47
CA ARG A 419 4.00 -7.10 -19.63
C ARG A 419 2.69 -6.32 -19.44
N PRO A 420 2.00 -5.96 -20.54
CA PRO A 420 0.65 -5.42 -20.45
C PRO A 420 -0.33 -6.46 -19.88
N ASP A 421 -1.41 -6.00 -19.24
CA ASP A 421 -2.46 -6.88 -18.67
C ASP A 421 -3.13 -7.80 -19.71
N THR A 422 -2.96 -7.51 -21.00
CA THR A 422 -3.41 -8.34 -22.14
C THR A 422 -2.54 -9.58 -22.38
N ASP A 423 -1.39 -9.69 -21.74
CA ASP A 423 -0.46 -10.82 -21.82
C ASP A 423 -0.58 -11.75 -20.58
N ASN A 424 -1.72 -11.70 -19.91
CA ASN A 424 -2.03 -12.57 -18.78
C ASN A 424 -2.10 -14.05 -19.20
N GLU A 425 -1.45 -14.93 -18.44
CA GLU A 425 -1.39 -16.37 -18.73
C GLU A 425 -1.66 -17.24 -17.51
N ILE A 426 -2.14 -18.46 -17.73
CA ILE A 426 -2.32 -19.45 -16.67
C ILE A 426 -0.96 -19.94 -16.18
N ILE A 427 -0.59 -19.55 -14.96
CA ILE A 427 0.68 -19.94 -14.34
C ILE A 427 0.55 -21.05 -13.31
N ALA A 428 -0.67 -21.32 -12.81
CA ALA A 428 -0.97 -22.39 -11.88
C ALA A 428 -2.43 -22.86 -12.05
N SER A 429 -2.66 -24.16 -11.96
CA SER A 429 -4.00 -24.76 -12.12
C SER A 429 -4.04 -26.19 -11.57
N ASN A 430 -5.12 -26.59 -10.92
CA ASN A 430 -5.38 -28.00 -10.58
C ASN A 430 -6.24 -28.74 -11.63
N ILE A 431 -6.74 -28.04 -12.65
CA ILE A 431 -7.57 -28.61 -13.73
C ILE A 431 -6.88 -28.55 -15.11
N GLY A 432 -5.57 -28.27 -15.13
CA GLY A 432 -4.75 -28.17 -16.33
C GLY A 432 -4.85 -26.82 -17.06
N LYS A 433 -4.40 -26.79 -18.33
CA LYS A 433 -4.33 -25.58 -19.19
C LYS A 433 -3.26 -24.54 -18.84
N ILE A 434 -2.16 -24.95 -18.21
CA ILE A 434 -1.01 -24.06 -17.99
C ILE A 434 -0.54 -23.42 -19.31
N GLY A 435 -0.22 -22.12 -19.26
CA GLY A 435 0.30 -21.36 -20.39
C GLY A 435 -0.73 -20.85 -21.39
N LYS A 436 -2.03 -21.07 -21.15
CA LYS A 436 -3.06 -20.44 -21.97
C LYS A 436 -3.17 -18.96 -21.63
N LYS A 437 -3.30 -18.14 -22.67
CA LYS A 437 -3.61 -16.72 -22.52
C LYS A 437 -5.01 -16.54 -21.92
N ALA A 438 -5.16 -15.46 -21.15
CA ALA A 438 -6.45 -14.94 -20.71
C ALA A 438 -7.39 -14.77 -21.92
N ASP A 439 -8.63 -15.17 -21.74
CA ASP A 439 -9.70 -14.91 -22.71
C ASP A 439 -10.34 -13.53 -22.48
N ASP A 440 -11.28 -13.14 -23.34
CA ASP A 440 -11.91 -11.81 -23.28
C ASP A 440 -12.66 -11.56 -21.97
N ASP A 441 -13.10 -12.62 -21.29
CA ASP A 441 -13.80 -12.57 -20.01
C ASP A 441 -12.79 -12.31 -18.87
N ASP A 442 -11.66 -13.03 -18.84
CA ASP A 442 -10.55 -12.75 -17.92
C ASP A 442 -10.02 -11.30 -18.06
N LEU A 443 -9.86 -10.84 -19.31
CA LEU A 443 -9.42 -9.47 -19.58
C LEU A 443 -10.46 -8.42 -19.16
N ARG A 444 -11.75 -8.75 -19.22
CA ARG A 444 -12.84 -7.88 -18.73
C ARG A 444 -12.78 -7.74 -17.21
N ILE A 445 -12.48 -8.81 -16.48
CA ILE A 445 -12.29 -8.77 -15.02
C ILE A 445 -11.11 -7.87 -14.65
N LEU A 446 -9.99 -7.96 -15.36
CA LEU A 446 -8.83 -7.09 -15.12
C LEU A 446 -9.14 -5.61 -15.37
N ARG A 447 -9.93 -5.32 -16.42
CA ARG A 447 -10.32 -3.93 -16.76
C ARG A 447 -11.38 -3.36 -15.84
N THR A 448 -12.35 -4.16 -15.44
CA THR A 448 -13.55 -3.67 -14.71
C THR A 448 -13.42 -3.87 -13.21
N GLY A 449 -12.60 -4.82 -12.76
CA GLY A 449 -12.50 -5.25 -11.38
C GLY A 449 -13.77 -5.90 -10.85
N HIS A 450 -14.73 -6.23 -11.72
CA HIS A 450 -15.96 -6.92 -11.36
C HIS A 450 -15.80 -8.44 -11.49
N PRO A 451 -16.27 -9.21 -10.50
CA PRO A 451 -16.33 -10.67 -10.60
C PRO A 451 -17.18 -11.10 -11.79
N GLU A 452 -16.75 -12.16 -12.48
CA GLU A 452 -17.62 -12.89 -13.39
C GLU A 452 -18.00 -14.23 -12.79
N THR A 453 -19.26 -14.62 -13.02
CA THR A 453 -19.79 -15.86 -12.48
C THR A 453 -20.48 -16.66 -13.56
N VAL A 454 -20.19 -17.96 -13.63
CA VAL A 454 -20.86 -18.86 -14.57
C VAL A 454 -21.19 -20.19 -13.89
N VAL A 455 -22.41 -20.68 -14.12
CA VAL A 455 -22.78 -22.06 -13.76
C VAL A 455 -22.20 -22.98 -14.83
N SER A 456 -21.56 -24.08 -14.43
CA SER A 456 -21.01 -25.08 -15.35
C SER A 456 -22.09 -25.63 -16.28
N LYS A 457 -21.68 -26.11 -17.47
CA LYS A 457 -22.62 -26.75 -18.42
C LYS A 457 -23.35 -27.96 -17.83
N THR A 458 -22.71 -28.64 -16.89
CA THR A 458 -23.25 -29.78 -16.12
C THR A 458 -24.19 -29.36 -15.00
N GLY A 459 -24.26 -28.06 -14.67
CA GLY A 459 -25.16 -27.52 -13.64
C GLY A 459 -24.78 -27.85 -12.20
N ASP A 460 -23.60 -28.45 -11.99
CA ASP A 460 -23.10 -28.98 -10.73
C ASP A 460 -22.05 -28.09 -10.05
N ARG A 461 -21.69 -26.97 -10.70
CA ARG A 461 -20.59 -26.11 -10.26
C ARG A 461 -20.86 -24.65 -10.58
N PHE A 462 -20.46 -23.77 -9.66
CA PHE A 462 -20.51 -22.33 -9.81
C PHE A 462 -19.08 -21.80 -9.83
N ASN A 463 -18.66 -21.27 -10.98
CA ASN A 463 -17.33 -20.73 -11.16
C ASN A 463 -17.40 -19.22 -10.93
N VAL A 464 -16.50 -18.73 -10.08
CA VAL A 464 -16.33 -17.31 -9.77
C VAL A 464 -14.93 -16.91 -10.18
N SER A 465 -14.82 -16.03 -11.15
CA SER A 465 -13.55 -15.44 -11.58
C SER A 465 -13.41 -14.06 -10.96
N LEU A 466 -12.30 -13.84 -10.24
CA LEU A 466 -12.05 -12.65 -9.42
C LEU A 466 -10.72 -12.00 -9.82
N PRO A 467 -10.57 -10.67 -9.68
CA PRO A 467 -9.26 -10.06 -9.74
C PRO A 467 -8.38 -10.63 -8.61
N LEU A 468 -7.23 -11.16 -9.00
CA LEU A 468 -6.18 -11.62 -8.09
C LEU A 468 -5.30 -10.44 -7.71
N PHE A 469 -5.02 -10.35 -6.42
CA PHE A 469 -4.25 -9.27 -5.82
C PHE A 469 -2.98 -9.81 -5.18
N ASP A 470 -1.94 -8.98 -5.13
CA ASP A 470 -0.85 -9.18 -4.17
C ASP A 470 -1.20 -8.61 -2.79
N SER A 471 -0.35 -8.84 -1.79
CA SER A 471 -0.53 -8.37 -0.42
C SER A 471 -0.61 -6.83 -0.32
N GLY A 472 -0.17 -6.12 -1.36
CA GLY A 472 -0.29 -4.66 -1.49
C GLY A 472 -1.55 -4.19 -2.20
N ARG A 473 -2.46 -5.10 -2.58
CA ARG A 473 -3.66 -4.87 -3.41
C ARG A 473 -3.40 -4.41 -4.85
N ASN A 474 -2.21 -4.65 -5.38
CA ASN A 474 -2.02 -4.48 -6.81
C ASN A 474 -2.76 -5.61 -7.52
N THR A 475 -3.54 -5.30 -8.57
CA THR A 475 -4.08 -6.33 -9.45
C THR A 475 -2.92 -6.99 -10.17
N ILE A 476 -2.76 -8.29 -9.95
CA ILE A 476 -1.69 -9.09 -10.56
C ILE A 476 -2.23 -10.09 -11.56
N GLY A 477 -3.55 -10.28 -11.59
CA GLY A 477 -4.15 -11.30 -12.42
C GLY A 477 -5.62 -11.54 -12.14
N VAL A 478 -6.09 -12.71 -12.57
CA VAL A 478 -7.41 -13.27 -12.28
C VAL A 478 -7.21 -14.60 -11.56
N VAL A 479 -8.07 -14.90 -10.61
CA VAL A 479 -8.20 -16.21 -10.00
C VAL A 479 -9.60 -16.75 -10.25
N ALA A 480 -9.70 -17.92 -10.86
CA ALA A 480 -10.96 -18.60 -11.09
C ALA A 480 -11.13 -19.71 -10.06
N ILE A 481 -12.25 -19.66 -9.32
CA ILE A 481 -12.58 -20.55 -8.21
C ILE A 481 -13.88 -21.26 -8.55
N GLY A 482 -13.83 -22.58 -8.63
CA GLY A 482 -15.01 -23.41 -8.85
C GLY A 482 -15.54 -24.00 -7.57
N LEU A 483 -16.76 -23.64 -7.19
CA LEU A 483 -17.44 -24.15 -6.01
C LEU A 483 -18.54 -25.14 -6.42
N PRO A 484 -18.80 -26.21 -5.64
CA PRO A 484 -19.97 -27.07 -5.82
C PRO A 484 -21.26 -26.25 -5.86
N TYR A 485 -22.17 -26.64 -6.74
CA TYR A 485 -23.43 -25.92 -6.93
C TYR A 485 -24.58 -26.87 -7.23
N LYS A 486 -25.74 -26.56 -6.66
CA LYS A 486 -27.03 -27.16 -6.97
C LYS A 486 -28.02 -26.06 -7.35
N PRO A 487 -28.99 -26.37 -8.25
CA PRO A 487 -30.06 -25.43 -8.55
C PRO A 487 -30.78 -24.96 -7.26
N GLY A 488 -30.78 -23.66 -7.03
CA GLY A 488 -31.36 -23.04 -5.83
C GLY A 488 -30.35 -22.58 -4.78
N ASP A 489 -29.07 -22.92 -4.92
CA ASP A 489 -28.02 -22.42 -4.02
C ASP A 489 -27.87 -20.89 -4.11
N ASP A 490 -27.56 -20.27 -2.97
CA ASP A 490 -27.30 -18.83 -2.89
C ASP A 490 -25.98 -18.47 -3.58
N LYS A 491 -26.11 -18.00 -4.83
CA LYS A 491 -24.98 -17.53 -5.64
C LYS A 491 -24.21 -16.40 -4.97
N ALA A 492 -24.86 -15.52 -4.22
CA ALA A 492 -24.18 -14.42 -3.54
C ALA A 492 -23.32 -14.94 -2.38
N ALA A 493 -23.78 -15.98 -1.67
CA ALA A 493 -22.95 -16.66 -0.67
C ALA A 493 -21.73 -17.34 -1.30
N LEU A 494 -21.89 -17.98 -2.46
CA LEU A 494 -20.77 -18.60 -3.18
C LEU A 494 -19.74 -17.57 -3.67
N VAL A 495 -20.19 -16.41 -4.15
CA VAL A 495 -19.28 -15.29 -4.47
C VAL A 495 -18.49 -14.84 -3.24
N ARG A 496 -19.16 -14.62 -2.08
CA ARG A 496 -18.47 -14.25 -0.83
C ARG A 496 -17.44 -15.29 -0.39
N THR A 497 -17.74 -16.58 -0.56
CA THR A 497 -16.80 -17.66 -0.29
C THR A 497 -15.57 -17.58 -1.20
N ALA A 498 -15.77 -17.37 -2.51
CA ALA A 498 -14.67 -17.20 -3.46
C ALA A 498 -13.81 -15.96 -3.15
N GLU A 499 -14.43 -14.84 -2.78
CA GLU A 499 -13.73 -13.61 -2.37
C GLU A 499 -12.85 -13.84 -1.14
N ARG A 500 -13.37 -14.54 -0.12
CA ARG A 500 -12.59 -14.92 1.07
C ARG A 500 -11.35 -15.73 0.68
N ILE A 501 -11.50 -16.78 -0.15
CA ILE A 501 -10.37 -17.60 -0.62
C ILE A 501 -9.36 -16.74 -1.38
N ARG A 502 -9.81 -15.83 -2.26
CA ARG A 502 -8.94 -14.88 -2.97
C ARG A 502 -8.17 -13.97 -2.01
N ASP A 503 -8.81 -13.48 -0.96
CA ASP A 503 -8.18 -12.58 0.01
C ASP A 503 -7.18 -13.30 0.94
N GLU A 504 -7.45 -14.55 1.28
CA GLU A 504 -6.49 -15.43 1.97
C GLU A 504 -5.28 -15.75 1.07
N LEU A 505 -5.52 -16.03 -0.22
CA LEU A 505 -4.48 -16.17 -1.24
C LEU A 505 -3.63 -14.90 -1.36
N ARG A 506 -4.27 -13.74 -1.51
CA ARG A 506 -3.62 -12.42 -1.63
C ARG A 506 -2.62 -12.19 -0.50
N ALA A 507 -2.99 -12.50 0.74
CA ALA A 507 -2.11 -12.33 1.89
C ALA A 507 -0.79 -13.11 1.76
N GLN A 508 -0.79 -14.19 0.99
CA GLN A 508 0.36 -15.07 0.74
C GLN A 508 1.14 -14.71 -0.53
N ILE A 509 0.73 -13.66 -1.26
CA ILE A 509 1.35 -13.23 -2.51
C ILE A 509 1.98 -11.85 -2.32
N PRO A 510 3.27 -11.73 -1.97
CA PRO A 510 3.95 -10.45 -1.83
C PRO A 510 3.93 -9.57 -3.09
N SER A 511 3.98 -10.20 -4.28
CA SER A 511 3.87 -9.55 -5.60
C SER A 511 3.60 -10.60 -6.68
N ALA A 512 3.07 -10.18 -7.83
CA ALA A 512 2.89 -11.03 -9.05
C ALA A 512 4.16 -11.82 -9.38
N ALA A 513 5.28 -11.17 -9.13
CA ALA A 513 6.58 -11.63 -9.49
C ALA A 513 7.16 -12.73 -8.62
N ARG A 514 6.56 -13.00 -7.46
CA ARG A 514 6.91 -14.22 -6.71
C ARG A 514 6.60 -15.48 -7.51
N PHE A 515 5.73 -15.36 -8.52
CA PHE A 515 5.34 -16.46 -9.37
C PHE A 515 6.26 -16.68 -10.58
N PHE A 516 7.15 -15.76 -10.91
CA PHE A 516 8.05 -15.88 -12.06
C PHE A 516 9.50 -15.80 -11.60
#